data_AF-A0A951X0B3-F1
#
_entry.id   AF-A0A951X0B3-F1
#
_cell.length_a   1.000
_cell.length_b   1.000
_cell.length_c   1.000
_cell.angle_alpha   90.00
_cell.angle_beta   90.00
_cell.angle_gamma   90.00
#
_symmetry.space_group_name_H-M   'P 1'
#
loop_
_entity.id
_entity.type
_entity.pdbx_description
1 polymer ?
#
loop_
_entity_poly.entity_id
_entity_poly.type
_entity_poly.pdbx_seq_one_letter_code
_entity_poly.pdbx_strand_id
1 'polypeptide(L)'
;MPSLPKLTEREMRERLQLPEGRVRVVIDTDAKNEIDDQFALAWALLSGERLDLEGVYAAPFSFRIFAAALARAYDLSRTPVLQNEVDARLVERFHGWLAGLARQGVDPKDIHFDGPDVGMERSYEEILAVYAKLGMDPAGLVFRGSPAYLPAPNRPVDSPAARHLIERALASRERPLYVAAIGAATNIASAILLEPEIIRHIVVLWTAGYPTW
;
A
#
# COMPACT_ATOMS: atom_id res chain seq x y z
N MET A 1 -6.54 22.48 -6.92
CA MET A 1 -6.23 21.08 -7.26
C MET A 1 -6.05 21.01 -8.77
N PRO A 2 -5.12 20.23 -9.32
CA PRO A 2 -5.09 20.00 -10.76
C PRO A 2 -6.44 19.42 -11.21
N SER A 3 -6.91 19.81 -12.39
CA SER A 3 -8.10 19.21 -12.98
C SER A 3 -7.75 17.77 -13.34
N LEU A 4 -8.37 16.80 -12.68
CA LEU A 4 -8.17 15.38 -12.99
C LEU A 4 -9.01 15.01 -14.22
N PRO A 5 -8.41 14.41 -15.27
CA PRO A 5 -9.15 13.87 -16.40
C PRO A 5 -10.27 12.93 -15.94
N LYS A 6 -11.48 13.15 -16.45
CA LYS A 6 -12.60 12.22 -16.26
C LYS A 6 -12.69 11.31 -17.47
N LEU A 7 -12.79 10.02 -17.22
CA LEU A 7 -13.13 9.03 -18.24
C LEU A 7 -14.64 9.07 -18.48
N THR A 8 -15.03 8.91 -19.73
CA THR A 8 -16.42 8.65 -20.10
C THR A 8 -16.85 7.27 -19.60
N GLU A 9 -18.15 7.05 -19.43
CA GLU A 9 -18.66 5.73 -19.03
C GLU A 9 -18.24 4.62 -20.00
N ARG A 10 -18.18 4.93 -21.30
CA ARG A 10 -17.72 3.99 -22.32
C ARG A 10 -16.27 3.59 -22.07
N GLU A 11 -15.37 4.55 -21.90
CA GLU A 11 -13.95 4.29 -21.60
C GLU A 11 -13.78 3.49 -20.30
N MET A 12 -14.59 3.77 -19.27
CA MET A 12 -14.57 2.99 -18.03
C MET A 12 -15.02 1.54 -18.26
N ARG A 13 -16.13 1.32 -18.97
CA ARG A 13 -16.64 -0.04 -19.24
C ARG A 13 -15.65 -0.85 -20.06
N GLU A 14 -15.04 -0.26 -21.08
CA GLU A 14 -14.01 -0.90 -21.89
C GLU A 14 -12.80 -1.33 -21.02
N ARG A 15 -12.36 -0.49 -20.08
CA ARG A 15 -11.24 -0.81 -19.17
C ARG A 15 -11.55 -1.86 -18.11
N LEU A 16 -12.82 -2.05 -17.78
CA LEU A 16 -13.27 -3.06 -16.82
C LEU A 16 -13.52 -4.43 -17.47
N GLN A 17 -13.42 -4.53 -18.80
CA GLN A 17 -13.44 -5.84 -19.46
C GLN A 17 -12.20 -6.65 -19.10
N LEU A 18 -12.35 -7.98 -19.11
CA LEU A 18 -11.21 -8.88 -18.89
C LEU A 18 -10.17 -8.65 -20.00
N PRO A 19 -8.90 -8.40 -19.67
CA PRO A 19 -7.88 -8.19 -20.68
C PRO A 19 -7.58 -9.48 -21.43
N GLU A 20 -7.29 -9.35 -22.73
CA GLU A 20 -6.89 -10.47 -23.59
C GLU A 20 -5.36 -10.53 -23.75
N GLY A 21 -4.79 -11.73 -23.63
CA GLY A 21 -3.35 -11.97 -23.76
C GLY A 21 -2.55 -11.61 -22.50
N ARG A 22 -1.27 -11.27 -22.68
CA ARG A 22 -0.39 -10.85 -21.58
C ARG A 22 -0.77 -9.45 -21.07
N VAL A 23 -0.84 -9.30 -19.76
CA VAL A 23 -1.26 -8.05 -19.09
C VAL A 23 -0.05 -7.28 -18.59
N ARG A 24 0.10 -6.05 -19.07
CA ARG A 24 1.08 -5.08 -18.54
C ARG A 24 0.69 -4.69 -17.13
N VAL A 25 1.54 -4.97 -16.15
CA VAL A 25 1.22 -4.75 -14.73
C VAL A 25 2.39 -4.18 -13.95
N VAL A 26 2.09 -3.29 -13.02
CA VAL A 26 2.97 -2.93 -11.90
C VAL A 26 2.27 -3.25 -10.58
N ILE A 27 3.03 -3.61 -9.55
CA ILE A 27 2.52 -3.97 -8.23
C ILE A 27 2.98 -2.93 -7.22
N ASP A 28 2.05 -2.37 -6.44
CA ASP A 28 2.31 -1.43 -5.34
C ASP A 28 1.95 -2.11 -4.02
N THR A 29 2.95 -2.45 -3.22
CA THR A 29 2.84 -3.41 -2.11
C THR A 29 3.61 -2.96 -0.88
N ASP A 30 3.00 -3.11 0.30
CA ASP A 30 3.64 -2.99 1.58
C ASP A 30 4.12 -4.36 2.09
N ALA A 31 4.91 -5.07 1.27
CA ALA A 31 5.26 -6.48 1.40
C ALA A 31 5.76 -6.99 2.77
N LYS A 32 6.13 -6.09 3.67
CA LYS A 32 6.59 -6.41 5.03
C LYS A 32 5.54 -6.15 6.12
N ASN A 33 4.36 -5.68 5.75
CA ASN A 33 3.26 -5.38 6.65
C ASN A 33 2.45 -6.64 6.97
N GLU A 34 2.04 -7.39 5.95
CA GLU A 34 1.30 -8.66 6.06
C GLU A 34 1.93 -9.76 5.17
N ILE A 35 1.55 -11.02 5.41
CA ILE A 35 2.22 -12.18 4.80
C ILE A 35 1.73 -12.47 3.37
N ASP A 36 0.50 -12.05 3.03
CA ASP A 36 -0.15 -12.35 1.76
C ASP A 36 0.52 -11.65 0.57
N ASP A 37 1.08 -10.46 0.76
CA ASP A 37 1.83 -9.73 -0.26
C ASP A 37 2.99 -10.52 -0.88
N GLN A 38 3.74 -11.28 -0.06
CA GLN A 38 4.85 -12.09 -0.56
C GLN A 38 4.37 -13.19 -1.51
N PHE A 39 3.22 -13.81 -1.19
CA PHE A 39 2.60 -14.81 -2.06
C PHE A 39 2.05 -14.19 -3.34
N ALA A 40 1.40 -13.02 -3.25
CA ALA A 40 0.90 -12.29 -4.41
C ALA A 40 2.04 -11.89 -5.37
N LEU A 41 3.14 -11.37 -4.82
CA LEU A 41 4.32 -11.00 -5.59
C LEU A 41 5.00 -12.23 -6.22
N ALA A 42 5.21 -13.31 -5.46
CA ALA A 42 5.81 -14.53 -5.97
C ALA A 42 4.97 -15.15 -7.08
N TRP A 43 3.64 -15.17 -6.92
CA TRP A 43 2.72 -15.65 -7.94
C TRP A 43 2.82 -14.80 -9.22
N ALA A 44 2.85 -13.48 -9.09
CA ALA A 44 2.96 -12.60 -10.24
C ALA A 44 4.28 -12.78 -11.01
N LEU A 45 5.39 -12.92 -10.28
CA LEU A 45 6.72 -13.18 -10.85
C LEU A 45 6.80 -14.51 -11.60
N LEU A 46 6.11 -15.54 -11.10
CA LEU A 46 6.08 -16.86 -11.71
C LEU A 46 5.05 -17.00 -12.86
N SER A 47 4.19 -16.00 -13.06
CA SER A 47 3.11 -16.02 -14.05
C SER A 47 3.45 -15.26 -15.33
N GLY A 48 4.71 -15.30 -15.78
CA GLY A 48 5.22 -14.54 -16.92
C GLY A 48 4.52 -14.84 -18.26
N GLU A 49 3.88 -16.00 -18.39
CA GLU A 49 3.04 -16.37 -19.53
C GLU A 49 1.70 -15.60 -19.58
N ARG A 50 1.28 -14.99 -18.47
CA ARG A 50 0.07 -14.18 -18.35
C ARG A 50 0.36 -12.72 -18.03
N LEU A 51 1.43 -12.44 -17.32
CA LEU A 51 1.78 -11.10 -16.85
C LEU A 51 3.06 -10.60 -17.52
N ASP A 52 3.04 -9.32 -17.83
CA ASP A 52 4.22 -8.54 -18.17
C ASP A 52 4.46 -7.58 -17.01
N LEU A 53 5.22 -8.05 -16.02
CA LEU A 53 5.50 -7.30 -14.80
C LEU A 53 6.57 -6.24 -15.09
N GLU A 54 6.15 -4.98 -15.16
CA GLU A 54 7.00 -3.86 -15.52
C GLU A 54 7.62 -3.18 -14.31
N GLY A 55 7.12 -3.41 -13.10
CA GLY A 55 7.71 -2.86 -11.89
C GLY A 55 6.98 -3.27 -10.60
N VAL A 56 7.72 -3.21 -9.50
CA VAL A 56 7.25 -3.46 -8.14
C VAL A 56 7.66 -2.27 -7.26
N TYR A 57 6.70 -1.72 -6.54
CA TYR A 57 6.83 -0.48 -5.78
C TYR A 57 6.65 -0.77 -4.29
N ALA A 58 7.62 -0.32 -3.50
CA ALA A 58 7.53 -0.39 -2.05
C ALA A 58 6.54 0.67 -1.53
N ALA A 59 5.39 0.24 -1.04
CA ALA A 59 4.41 1.11 -0.40
C ALA A 59 4.78 1.36 1.08
N PRO A 60 4.54 2.58 1.60
CA PRO A 60 4.75 2.89 3.01
C PRO A 60 3.67 2.28 3.91
N PHE A 61 4.06 1.78 5.07
CA PHE A 61 3.15 1.37 6.14
C PHE A 61 3.66 1.83 7.51
N SER A 62 2.76 2.01 8.47
CA SER A 62 3.10 2.44 9.82
C SER A 62 1.93 2.20 10.76
N PHE A 63 2.24 1.69 11.95
CA PHE A 63 1.28 1.52 13.04
C PHE A 63 1.27 2.74 13.99
N ARG A 64 2.04 3.79 13.69
CA ARG A 64 2.20 4.98 14.55
C ARG A 64 0.87 5.69 14.81
N ILE A 65 -0.09 5.60 13.89
CA ILE A 65 -1.44 6.15 14.08
C ILE A 65 -2.17 5.55 15.30
N PHE A 66 -1.79 4.32 15.70
CA PHE A 66 -2.39 3.65 16.85
C PHE A 66 -1.73 4.01 18.18
N ALA A 67 -0.55 4.65 18.19
CA ALA A 67 0.23 4.88 19.42
C ALA A 67 -0.57 5.61 20.50
N ALA A 68 -1.18 6.76 20.15
CA ALA A 68 -1.98 7.54 21.10
C ALA A 68 -3.24 6.79 21.56
N ALA A 69 -3.90 6.09 20.64
CA ALA A 69 -5.12 5.34 20.92
C ALA A 69 -4.84 4.13 21.83
N LEU A 70 -3.74 3.42 21.59
CA LEU A 70 -3.27 2.30 22.40
C LEU A 70 -2.87 2.76 23.81
N ALA A 71 -2.11 3.85 23.93
CA ALA A 71 -1.74 4.42 25.22
C ALA A 71 -2.99 4.83 26.04
N ARG A 72 -3.97 5.46 25.39
CA ARG A 72 -5.25 5.78 26.02
C ARG A 72 -6.03 4.53 26.43
N ALA A 73 -6.10 3.52 25.56
CA ALA A 73 -6.76 2.24 25.85
C ALA A 73 -6.11 1.55 27.06
N TYR A 74 -4.78 1.61 27.17
CA TYR A 74 -4.04 1.08 28.31
C TYR A 74 -4.43 1.78 29.62
N ASP A 75 -4.46 3.12 29.65
CA ASP A 75 -4.87 3.89 30.83
C ASP A 75 -6.32 3.57 31.24
N LEU A 76 -7.23 3.52 30.27
CA LEU A 76 -8.63 3.17 30.48
C LEU A 76 -8.82 1.74 31.00
N SER A 77 -8.04 0.78 30.50
CA SER A 77 -8.12 -0.63 30.93
C SER A 77 -7.79 -0.84 32.42
N ARG A 78 -7.13 0.14 33.04
CA ARG A 78 -6.76 0.15 34.47
C ARG A 78 -7.74 0.95 35.32
N THR A 79 -8.74 1.58 34.69
CA THR A 79 -9.76 2.36 35.39
C THR A 79 -10.88 1.41 35.85
N PRO A 80 -11.26 1.39 37.13
CA PRO A 80 -12.24 0.43 37.67
C PRO A 80 -13.62 0.48 37.00
N VAL A 81 -14.05 1.66 36.55
CA VAL A 81 -15.36 1.87 35.89
C VAL A 81 -15.19 2.82 34.72
N LEU A 82 -15.48 2.34 33.51
CA LEU A 82 -15.53 3.17 32.31
C LEU A 82 -16.81 4.00 32.29
N GLN A 83 -16.69 5.29 31.95
CA GLN A 83 -17.78 6.26 32.08
C GLN A 83 -18.67 6.34 30.83
N ASN A 84 -18.24 5.80 29.69
CA ASN A 84 -18.95 5.89 28.42
C ASN A 84 -18.58 4.74 27.48
N GLU A 85 -19.45 4.48 26.50
CA GLU A 85 -19.26 3.42 25.51
C GLU A 85 -18.09 3.66 24.55
N VAL A 86 -17.70 4.91 24.31
CA VAL A 86 -16.60 5.24 23.39
C VAL A 86 -15.29 4.71 23.96
N ASP A 87 -15.06 4.93 25.25
CA ASP A 87 -13.90 4.41 25.99
C ASP A 87 -13.95 2.88 26.08
N ALA A 88 -15.13 2.29 26.29
CA ALA A 88 -15.30 0.82 26.29
C ALA A 88 -14.93 0.20 24.94
N ARG A 89 -15.44 0.75 23.83
CA ARG A 89 -15.10 0.32 22.47
C ARG A 89 -13.61 0.49 22.16
N LEU A 90 -12.98 1.54 22.69
CA LEU A 90 -11.54 1.76 22.50
C LEU A 90 -10.71 0.69 23.22
N VAL A 91 -11.05 0.35 24.47
CA VAL A 91 -10.38 -0.75 25.20
C VAL A 91 -10.61 -2.08 24.50
N GLU A 92 -11.84 -2.36 24.08
CA GLU A 92 -12.19 -3.57 23.33
C GLU A 92 -11.40 -3.70 22.03
N ARG A 93 -11.28 -2.62 21.25
CA ARG A 93 -10.48 -2.59 20.02
C ARG A 93 -9.02 -3.04 20.24
N PHE A 94 -8.42 -2.66 21.37
CA PHE A 94 -7.03 -2.97 21.67
C PHE A 94 -6.85 -4.14 22.64
N HIS A 95 -7.91 -4.86 23.01
CA HIS A 95 -7.85 -5.91 24.05
C HIS A 95 -6.76 -6.96 23.77
N GLY A 96 -6.66 -7.43 22.53
CA GLY A 96 -5.68 -8.43 22.13
C GLY A 96 -4.24 -7.92 22.19
N TRP A 97 -4.03 -6.65 21.81
CA TRP A 97 -2.73 -5.99 21.91
C TRP A 97 -2.32 -5.82 23.37
N LEU A 98 -3.22 -5.29 24.21
CA LEU A 98 -2.96 -5.09 25.64
C LEU A 98 -2.65 -6.41 26.35
N ALA A 99 -3.40 -7.47 26.07
CA ALA A 99 -3.15 -8.80 26.62
C ALA A 99 -1.82 -9.41 26.15
N GLY A 100 -1.44 -9.18 24.88
CA GLY A 100 -0.14 -9.58 24.34
C GLY A 100 1.02 -8.87 25.04
N LEU A 101 0.94 -7.55 25.14
CA LEU A 101 1.97 -6.70 25.75
C LEU A 101 2.13 -6.98 27.25
N ALA A 102 1.03 -7.18 27.97
CA ALA A 102 1.05 -7.55 29.38
C ALA A 102 1.78 -8.89 29.62
N ARG A 103 1.57 -9.89 28.74
CA ARG A 103 2.31 -11.18 28.82
C ARG A 103 3.81 -11.02 28.57
N GLN A 104 4.21 -10.01 27.80
CA GLN A 104 5.60 -9.70 27.51
C GLN A 104 6.23 -8.74 28.53
N GLY A 105 5.46 -8.21 29.48
CA GLY A 105 5.92 -7.22 30.44
C GLY A 105 6.27 -5.86 29.80
N VAL A 106 5.67 -5.55 28.64
CA VAL A 106 5.91 -4.31 27.89
C VAL A 106 4.82 -3.30 28.22
N ASP A 107 5.20 -2.09 28.62
CA ASP A 107 4.26 -0.96 28.72
C ASP A 107 3.93 -0.45 27.31
N PRO A 108 2.64 -0.36 26.92
CA PRO A 108 2.27 0.13 25.60
C PRO A 108 2.78 1.55 25.29
N LYS A 109 3.08 2.37 26.31
CA LYS A 109 3.64 3.72 26.16
C LYS A 109 5.12 3.73 25.78
N ASP A 110 5.83 2.63 26.04
CA ASP A 110 7.25 2.48 25.73
C ASP A 110 7.50 1.91 24.32
N ILE A 111 6.43 1.54 23.61
CA ILE A 111 6.53 0.98 22.25
C ILE A 111 6.98 2.06 21.26
N HIS A 112 8.10 1.79 20.59
CA HIS A 112 8.49 2.54 19.42
C HIS A 112 7.69 2.09 18.19
N PHE A 113 6.95 3.01 17.58
CA PHE A 113 6.26 2.79 16.32
C PHE A 113 7.04 3.39 15.15
N ASP A 114 7.49 2.51 14.27
CA ASP A 114 8.15 2.87 13.02
C ASP A 114 7.29 3.81 12.16
N GLY A 115 7.96 4.73 11.48
CA GLY A 115 7.33 5.67 10.57
C GLY A 115 7.09 5.05 9.20
N PRO A 116 6.29 5.71 8.35
CA PRO A 116 6.04 5.27 6.98
C PRO A 116 7.32 5.16 6.13
N ASP A 117 8.36 5.93 6.46
CA ASP A 117 9.70 5.86 5.87
C ASP A 117 10.37 4.52 6.14
N VAL A 118 10.39 4.11 7.40
CA VAL A 118 10.94 2.81 7.81
C VAL A 118 10.10 1.67 7.25
N GLY A 119 8.77 1.80 7.26
CA GLY A 119 7.88 0.82 6.63
C GLY A 119 8.15 0.67 5.14
N MET A 120 8.31 1.77 4.41
CA MET A 120 8.64 1.73 2.98
C MET A 120 9.98 1.02 2.72
N GLU A 121 11.04 1.32 3.47
CA GLU A 121 12.33 0.61 3.30
C GLU A 121 12.19 -0.88 3.62
N ARG A 122 11.42 -1.24 4.64
CA ARG A 122 11.13 -2.64 4.96
C ARG A 122 10.38 -3.36 3.85
N SER A 123 9.39 -2.71 3.23
CA SER A 123 8.70 -3.23 2.04
C SER A 123 9.69 -3.43 0.89
N TYR A 124 10.56 -2.44 0.64
CA TYR A 124 11.58 -2.52 -0.41
C TYR A 124 12.54 -3.71 -0.19
N GLU A 125 13.07 -3.86 1.01
CA GLU A 125 13.94 -4.99 1.38
C GLU A 125 13.23 -6.34 1.25
N GLU A 126 11.95 -6.41 1.65
CA GLU A 126 11.18 -7.64 1.55
C GLU A 126 10.87 -8.04 0.10
N ILE A 127 10.57 -7.07 -0.77
CA ILE A 127 10.44 -7.30 -2.21
C ILE A 127 11.74 -7.92 -2.74
N LEU A 128 12.90 -7.34 -2.42
CA LEU A 128 14.19 -7.88 -2.83
C LEU A 128 14.43 -9.31 -2.28
N ALA A 129 13.99 -9.59 -1.06
CA ALA A 129 14.07 -10.91 -0.47
C ALA A 129 13.22 -11.95 -1.23
N VAL A 130 12.02 -11.57 -1.72
CA VAL A 130 11.19 -12.45 -2.58
C VAL A 130 11.90 -12.73 -3.90
N TYR A 131 12.44 -11.71 -4.59
CA TYR A 131 13.23 -11.89 -5.81
C TYR A 131 14.41 -12.84 -5.59
N ALA A 132 15.16 -12.65 -4.50
CA ALA A 132 16.30 -13.49 -4.15
C ALA A 132 15.90 -14.96 -3.92
N LYS A 133 14.76 -15.22 -3.25
CA LYS A 133 14.23 -16.57 -3.04
C LYS A 133 13.83 -17.28 -4.33
N LEU A 134 13.39 -16.52 -5.33
CA LEU A 134 13.02 -17.04 -6.64
C LEU A 134 14.20 -17.11 -7.62
N GLY A 135 15.39 -16.63 -7.22
CA GLY A 135 16.57 -16.58 -8.10
C GLY A 135 16.39 -15.62 -9.28
N MET A 136 15.58 -14.57 -9.12
CA MET A 136 15.26 -13.59 -10.15
C MET A 136 16.01 -12.26 -9.92
N ASP A 137 16.38 -11.56 -10.99
CA ASP A 137 17.06 -10.26 -10.91
C ASP A 137 16.05 -9.12 -10.70
N PRO A 138 16.15 -8.34 -9.59
CA PRO A 138 15.29 -7.19 -9.35
C PRO A 138 15.74 -5.92 -10.09
N ALA A 139 16.90 -5.93 -10.76
CA ALA A 139 17.46 -4.73 -11.39
C ALA A 139 16.50 -4.12 -12.42
N GLY A 140 16.22 -2.82 -12.25
CA GLY A 140 15.30 -2.08 -13.12
C GLY A 140 13.82 -2.38 -12.90
N LEU A 141 13.46 -3.25 -11.96
CA LEU A 141 12.07 -3.63 -11.67
C LEU A 141 11.59 -3.20 -10.29
N VAL A 142 12.48 -3.07 -9.30
CA VAL A 142 12.09 -2.75 -7.92
C VAL A 142 12.43 -1.31 -7.54
N PHE A 143 11.43 -0.55 -7.11
CA PHE A 143 11.56 0.87 -6.82
C PHE A 143 11.11 1.21 -5.40
N ARG A 144 11.92 2.05 -4.73
CA ARG A 144 11.51 2.70 -3.48
C ARG A 144 10.32 3.62 -3.73
N GLY A 145 9.33 3.55 -2.85
CA GLY A 145 8.18 4.45 -2.89
C GLY A 145 8.33 5.66 -2.00
N SER A 146 7.19 6.25 -1.67
CA SER A 146 7.08 7.43 -0.82
C SER A 146 7.53 7.11 0.62
N PRO A 147 8.42 7.92 1.23
CA PRO A 147 8.82 7.77 2.62
C PRO A 147 7.75 8.33 3.61
N ALA A 148 6.60 8.76 3.10
CA ALA A 148 5.52 9.31 3.90
C ALA A 148 4.15 8.92 3.32
N TYR A 149 3.08 9.08 4.10
CA TYR A 149 1.73 9.14 3.56
C TYR A 149 1.49 10.46 2.83
N LEU A 150 0.44 10.50 2.00
CA LEU A 150 0.07 11.71 1.28
C LEU A 150 -0.25 12.84 2.29
N PRO A 151 0.52 13.95 2.30
CA PRO A 151 0.39 14.98 3.34
C PRO A 151 -0.88 15.84 3.20
N ALA A 152 -1.45 15.93 2.00
CA ALA A 152 -2.73 16.56 1.72
C ALA A 152 -3.28 16.04 0.38
N PRO A 153 -4.61 16.09 0.12
CA PRO A 153 -5.22 15.57 -1.10
C PRO A 153 -4.64 16.11 -2.43
N ASN A 154 -3.96 17.26 -2.40
CA ASN A 154 -3.40 17.95 -3.55
C ASN A 154 -1.87 18.12 -3.48
N ARG A 155 -1.19 17.42 -2.57
CA ARG A 155 0.25 17.55 -2.34
C ARG A 155 0.92 16.19 -2.55
N PRO A 156 1.38 15.88 -3.78
CA PRO A 156 2.05 14.61 -4.06
C PRO A 156 3.35 14.47 -3.29
N VAL A 157 3.81 13.24 -3.12
CA VAL A 157 5.16 12.91 -2.69
C VAL A 157 5.92 12.35 -3.90
N ASP A 158 6.96 13.08 -4.33
CA ASP A 158 7.84 12.61 -5.39
C ASP A 158 8.69 11.43 -4.90
N SER A 159 8.75 10.36 -5.69
CA SER A 159 9.48 9.13 -5.35
C SER A 159 9.86 8.35 -6.62
N PRO A 160 10.88 7.47 -6.56
CA PRO A 160 11.24 6.61 -7.67
C PRO A 160 10.06 5.79 -8.21
N ALA A 161 9.24 5.19 -7.32
CA ALA A 161 8.03 4.46 -7.72
C ALA A 161 7.02 5.33 -8.47
N ALA A 162 6.71 6.53 -7.95
CA ALA A 162 5.77 7.44 -8.60
C ALA A 162 6.26 7.88 -9.99
N ARG A 163 7.56 8.17 -10.13
CA ARG A 163 8.17 8.55 -11.41
C ARG A 163 8.17 7.40 -12.41
N HIS A 164 8.51 6.20 -11.95
CA HIS A 164 8.48 5.01 -12.80
C HIS A 164 7.06 4.67 -13.25
N LEU A 165 6.06 4.77 -12.37
CA LEU A 165 4.65 4.59 -12.75
C LEU A 165 4.21 5.56 -13.84
N ILE A 166 4.61 6.83 -13.74
CA ILE A 166 4.34 7.83 -14.78
C ILE A 166 4.97 7.42 -16.12
N GLU A 167 6.24 7.01 -16.08
CA GLU A 167 6.96 6.57 -17.27
C GLU A 167 6.28 5.39 -17.95
N ARG A 168 5.96 4.33 -17.21
CA ARG A 168 5.33 3.11 -17.74
C ARG A 168 3.91 3.33 -18.24
N ALA A 169 3.17 4.22 -17.57
CA ALA A 169 1.84 4.60 -18.02
C ALA A 169 1.88 5.33 -19.36
N LEU A 170 2.87 6.21 -19.59
CA LEU A 170 2.99 6.98 -20.83
C LEU A 170 3.70 6.22 -21.96
N ALA A 171 4.42 5.14 -21.66
CA ALA A 171 5.21 4.38 -22.62
C ALA A 171 4.39 3.64 -23.70
N SER A 172 3.11 3.36 -23.45
CA SER A 172 2.23 2.74 -24.45
C SER A 172 0.83 3.32 -24.40
N ARG A 173 0.27 3.60 -25.58
CA ARG A 173 -1.10 4.10 -25.75
C ARG A 173 -2.07 3.04 -26.27
N GLU A 174 -1.59 1.85 -26.59
CA GLU A 174 -2.41 0.79 -27.19
C GLU A 174 -3.19 -0.01 -26.16
N ARG A 175 -2.56 -0.29 -25.01
CA ARG A 175 -3.15 -1.04 -23.89
C ARG A 175 -2.85 -0.35 -22.57
N PRO A 176 -3.79 -0.34 -21.62
CA PRO A 176 -3.57 0.27 -20.32
C PRO A 176 -2.51 -0.50 -19.53
N LEU A 177 -1.85 0.21 -18.63
CA LEU A 177 -1.04 -0.38 -17.58
C LEU A 177 -1.94 -0.68 -16.38
N TYR A 178 -1.97 -1.94 -15.93
CA TYR A 178 -2.67 -2.30 -14.72
C TYR A 178 -1.77 -2.02 -13.51
N VAL A 179 -2.36 -1.43 -12.47
CA VAL A 179 -1.69 -1.14 -11.20
C VAL A 179 -2.38 -1.98 -10.13
N ALA A 180 -1.75 -3.06 -9.72
CA ALA A 180 -2.21 -3.88 -8.60
C ALA A 180 -1.77 -3.20 -7.30
N ALA A 181 -2.70 -2.48 -6.67
CA ALA A 181 -2.48 -1.79 -5.42
C ALA A 181 -2.89 -2.72 -4.28
N ILE A 182 -1.90 -3.30 -3.61
CA ILE A 182 -2.10 -4.19 -2.46
C ILE A 182 -1.58 -3.59 -1.14
N GLY A 183 -0.93 -2.42 -1.19
CA GLY A 183 -0.64 -1.60 -0.02
C GLY A 183 -1.32 -0.22 -0.01
N ALA A 184 -0.72 0.72 0.72
CA ALA A 184 -1.18 2.11 0.75
C ALA A 184 -0.96 2.81 -0.60
N ALA A 185 -2.03 3.34 -1.21
CA ALA A 185 -2.03 3.94 -2.54
C ALA A 185 -1.30 5.31 -2.67
N THR A 186 -0.33 5.61 -1.80
CA THR A 186 0.38 6.90 -1.77
C THR A 186 1.22 7.12 -3.04
N ASN A 187 1.90 6.08 -3.52
CA ASN A 187 2.70 6.16 -4.75
C ASN A 187 1.81 6.45 -5.96
N ILE A 188 0.66 5.76 -6.05
CA ILE A 188 -0.32 5.88 -7.12
C ILE A 188 -0.97 7.27 -7.11
N ALA A 189 -1.45 7.72 -5.95
CA ALA A 189 -2.02 9.05 -5.79
C ALA A 189 -1.00 10.14 -6.13
N SER A 190 0.26 9.97 -5.71
CA SER A 190 1.33 10.92 -6.02
C SER A 190 1.63 10.95 -7.53
N ALA A 191 1.70 9.80 -8.20
CA ALA A 191 1.89 9.73 -9.64
C ALA A 191 0.77 10.44 -10.41
N ILE A 192 -0.49 10.22 -10.04
CA ILE A 192 -1.66 10.88 -10.65
C ILE A 192 -1.62 12.39 -10.42
N LEU A 193 -1.22 12.84 -9.23
CA LEU A 193 -1.12 14.26 -8.92
C LEU A 193 0.06 14.95 -9.63
N LEU A 194 1.15 14.22 -9.87
CA LEU A 194 2.33 14.69 -10.60
C LEU A 194 2.08 14.73 -12.11
N GLU A 195 1.36 13.76 -12.67
CA GLU A 195 1.01 13.68 -14.09
C GLU A 195 -0.43 13.17 -14.27
N PRO A 196 -1.43 14.07 -14.26
CA PRO A 196 -2.85 13.67 -14.33
C PRO A 196 -3.23 12.91 -15.60
N GLU A 197 -2.50 13.06 -16.72
CA GLU A 197 -2.84 12.37 -17.96
C GLU A 197 -2.69 10.84 -17.84
N ILE A 198 -1.90 10.33 -16.89
CA ILE A 198 -1.79 8.87 -16.69
C ILE A 198 -3.13 8.22 -16.33
N ILE A 199 -4.11 8.97 -15.82
CA ILE A 199 -5.48 8.48 -15.60
C ILE A 199 -6.05 7.87 -16.89
N ARG A 200 -5.67 8.38 -18.06
CA ARG A 200 -6.10 7.85 -19.37
C ARG A 200 -5.34 6.60 -19.80
N HIS A 201 -4.32 6.18 -19.06
CA HIS A 201 -3.43 5.10 -19.46
C HIS A 201 -3.32 3.97 -18.44
N ILE A 202 -3.91 4.13 -17.26
CA ILE A 202 -3.86 3.12 -16.19
C ILE A 202 -5.24 2.54 -15.85
N VAL A 203 -5.23 1.36 -15.25
CA VAL A 203 -6.34 0.75 -14.52
C VAL A 203 -5.83 0.38 -13.13
N VAL A 204 -6.42 0.97 -12.08
CA VAL A 204 -6.01 0.69 -10.70
C VAL A 204 -6.93 -0.38 -10.12
N LEU A 205 -6.36 -1.52 -9.76
CA LEU A 205 -7.02 -2.61 -9.03
C LEU A 205 -6.57 -2.50 -7.58
N TRP A 206 -7.43 -1.97 -6.71
CA TRP A 206 -7.08 -1.69 -5.33
C TRP A 206 -7.83 -2.62 -4.39
N THR A 207 -7.10 -3.42 -3.61
CA THR A 207 -7.63 -4.21 -2.50
C THR A 207 -7.86 -3.30 -1.29
N ALA A 208 -8.76 -2.33 -1.45
CA ALA A 208 -9.10 -1.38 -0.40
C ALA A 208 -10.14 -1.97 0.55
N GLY A 209 -9.76 -2.06 1.83
CA GLY A 209 -10.68 -2.36 2.92
C GLY A 209 -10.83 -3.86 3.21
N TYR A 210 -10.81 -4.18 4.51
CA TYR A 210 -11.54 -5.34 5.01
C TYR A 210 -13.02 -5.11 4.75
N PRO A 211 -13.82 -6.13 4.41
CA PRO A 211 -15.27 -6.00 4.51
C PRO A 211 -15.60 -5.71 5.98
N THR A 212 -15.85 -4.44 6.29
CA THR A 212 -16.42 -4.02 7.57
C THR A 212 -17.91 -4.29 7.48
N TRP A 213 -18.32 -5.45 7.99
CA TRP A 213 -19.72 -5.80 8.23
C TRP A 213 -20.25 -5.07 9.47
#